data_AF-A0A0F8Z6E1-F1
#
_entry.id   AF-A0A0F8Z6E1-F1
#
_cell.length_a   1.000
_cell.length_b   1.000
_cell.length_c   1.000
_cell.angle_alpha   90.00
_cell.angle_beta   90.00
_cell.angle_gamma   90.00
#
_symmetry.space_group_name_H-M   'P 1'
#
loop_
_entity.id
_entity.type
_entity.pdbx_description
1 polymer ?
#
loop_
_entity_poly.entity_id
_entity_poly.type
_entity_poly.pdbx_seq_one_letter_code
_entity_poly.pdbx_strand_id
1 'polypeptide(L)'
;MTRRVTFLMAMLVSVGAATGQLPRPAGQGMHEPFAPPMTAAKIRAAIDDAVMYLRGRQGKDGYFAFGSGGGGTALAALTLLATGADPASDEQLRKALQWLADHDDNNTYVRGIRANVWEYALRKASYDKSMRAMLKKDFDWLLKALGDREGWRYTMQSRDWDNSCTQYGVLGIWAAARNSTSALATSTQSARICGSSERSCAQPSECSFQPYSRLTPVP
;
A
#
# COMPACT_ATOMS: atom_id res chain seq x y z
N MET A 1 14.64 51.25 -53.38
CA MET A 1 13.65 52.33 -53.30
C MET A 1 12.29 51.75 -52.92
N THR A 2 11.90 52.02 -51.67
CA THR A 2 10.55 52.31 -51.17
C THR A 2 9.33 51.92 -52.02
N ARG A 3 8.44 51.07 -51.48
CA ARG A 3 7.13 51.52 -50.94
C ARG A 3 6.29 50.34 -50.41
N ARG A 4 5.78 50.54 -49.19
CA ARG A 4 4.68 49.80 -48.55
C ARG A 4 3.36 50.13 -49.24
N VAL A 5 2.46 49.16 -49.39
CA VAL A 5 1.00 49.38 -49.38
C VAL A 5 0.34 48.20 -48.68
N THR A 6 -0.34 48.51 -47.57
CA THR A 6 -1.25 47.65 -46.82
C THR A 6 -2.63 47.71 -47.45
N PHE A 7 -3.33 46.58 -47.64
CA PHE A 7 -4.79 46.56 -47.65
C PHE A 7 -5.33 45.23 -47.12
N LEU A 8 -6.21 45.34 -46.10
CA LEU A 8 -7.04 44.28 -45.55
C LEU A 8 -8.05 43.78 -46.59
N MET A 9 -8.32 42.47 -46.60
CA MET A 9 -9.68 41.99 -46.77
C MET A 9 -9.89 40.68 -46.03
N ALA A 10 -10.83 40.70 -45.09
CA ALA A 10 -11.36 39.55 -44.40
C ALA A 10 -12.24 38.72 -45.36
N MET A 11 -12.02 37.42 -45.43
CA MET A 11 -13.03 36.46 -45.86
C MET A 11 -13.17 35.40 -44.78
N LEU A 12 -14.34 35.42 -44.12
CA LEU A 12 -14.87 34.30 -43.37
C LEU A 12 -15.12 33.14 -44.35
N VAL A 13 -14.49 31.99 -44.11
CA VAL A 13 -14.97 30.70 -44.61
C VAL A 13 -15.37 29.89 -43.39
N SER A 14 -16.67 29.79 -43.17
CA SER A 14 -17.31 28.91 -42.22
C SER A 14 -17.14 27.46 -42.65
N VAL A 15 -16.23 26.73 -41.99
CA VAL A 15 -16.13 25.27 -42.11
C VAL A 15 -17.22 24.66 -41.23
N GLY A 16 -18.28 24.16 -41.87
CA GLY A 16 -19.28 23.33 -41.23
C GLY A 16 -18.66 22.01 -40.78
N ALA A 17 -18.63 21.78 -39.47
CA ALA A 17 -18.29 20.48 -38.90
C ALA A 17 -19.47 19.53 -39.14
N ALA A 18 -19.38 18.72 -40.20
CA ALA A 18 -20.24 17.55 -40.37
C ALA A 18 -19.80 16.48 -39.35
N THR A 19 -20.44 16.45 -38.19
CA THR A 19 -20.31 15.36 -37.21
C THR A 19 -21.02 14.12 -37.76
N GLY A 20 -20.27 13.32 -38.53
CA GLY A 20 -20.69 11.96 -38.89
C GLY A 20 -20.62 11.05 -37.67
N GLN A 21 -21.68 11.04 -36.87
CA GLN A 21 -21.90 10.02 -35.84
C GLN A 21 -22.19 8.69 -36.57
N LEU A 22 -21.20 7.80 -36.66
CA LEU A 22 -21.45 6.42 -37.06
C LEU A 22 -22.42 5.79 -36.04
N PRO A 23 -23.47 5.06 -36.48
CA PRO A 23 -24.37 4.38 -35.57
C PRO A 23 -23.59 3.33 -34.76
N ARG A 24 -23.56 3.51 -33.44
CA ARG A 24 -23.04 2.52 -32.49
C ARG A 24 -23.93 1.28 -32.58
N PRO A 25 -23.39 0.07 -32.81
CA PRO A 25 -24.22 -1.13 -32.83
C PRO A 25 -24.92 -1.30 -31.48
N ALA A 26 -26.25 -1.26 -31.51
CA ALA A 26 -27.10 -1.58 -30.37
C ALA A 26 -26.99 -3.10 -30.13
N GLY A 27 -26.07 -3.46 -29.24
CA GLY A 27 -25.75 -4.85 -28.94
C GLY A 27 -24.89 -4.96 -27.68
N GLN A 28 -25.13 -4.12 -26.68
CA GLN A 28 -24.68 -4.44 -25.33
C GLN A 28 -25.68 -5.42 -24.75
N GLY A 29 -25.36 -6.71 -24.85
CA GLY A 29 -25.96 -7.70 -23.95
C GLY A 29 -25.75 -7.18 -22.53
N MET A 30 -26.84 -6.87 -21.84
CA MET A 30 -26.81 -6.64 -20.41
C MET A 30 -26.21 -7.92 -19.82
N HIS A 31 -24.99 -7.82 -19.31
CA HIS A 31 -24.34 -8.94 -18.65
C HIS A 31 -25.15 -9.19 -17.38
N GLU A 32 -26.11 -10.11 -17.46
CA GLU A 32 -26.83 -10.59 -16.29
C GLU A 32 -25.77 -11.01 -15.26
N PRO A 33 -25.82 -10.49 -14.03
CA PRO A 33 -24.87 -10.90 -13.00
C PRO A 33 -25.02 -12.41 -12.80
N PHE A 34 -23.94 -13.17 -12.99
CA PHE A 34 -23.90 -14.61 -12.77
C PHE A 34 -24.21 -15.03 -11.31
N ALA A 35 -24.36 -14.05 -10.40
CA ALA A 35 -24.71 -14.26 -9.00
C ALA A 35 -25.70 -13.17 -8.54
N PRO A 36 -26.60 -13.47 -7.57
CA PRO A 36 -27.47 -12.46 -6.99
C PRO A 36 -26.66 -11.25 -6.50
N PRO A 37 -27.22 -10.03 -6.58
CA PRO A 37 -26.48 -8.83 -6.26
C PRO A 37 -25.89 -8.90 -4.85
N MET A 38 -24.59 -8.64 -4.76
CA MET A 38 -23.88 -8.53 -3.49
C MET A 38 -24.41 -7.31 -2.73
N THR A 39 -25.06 -7.53 -1.60
CA THR A 39 -25.65 -6.46 -0.79
C THR A 39 -24.68 -6.01 0.29
N ALA A 40 -24.78 -4.74 0.70
CA ALA A 40 -24.00 -4.21 1.83
C ALA A 40 -24.24 -5.01 3.12
N ALA A 41 -25.45 -5.53 3.34
CA ALA A 41 -25.77 -6.37 4.49
C ALA A 41 -25.00 -7.70 4.47
N LYS A 42 -24.93 -8.39 3.31
CA LYS A 42 -24.13 -9.62 3.17
C LYS A 42 -22.64 -9.37 3.39
N ILE A 43 -22.13 -8.23 2.90
CA ILE A 43 -20.73 -7.84 3.10
C ILE A 43 -20.43 -7.62 4.59
N ARG A 44 -21.30 -6.90 5.31
CA ARG A 44 -21.12 -6.66 6.75
C ARG A 44 -21.17 -7.96 7.54
N ALA A 45 -22.15 -8.83 7.27
CA ALA A 45 -22.24 -10.13 7.93
C ALA A 45 -20.96 -10.97 7.70
N ALA A 46 -20.42 -10.98 6.48
CA ALA A 46 -19.18 -11.70 6.20
C ALA A 46 -17.96 -11.11 6.94
N ILE A 47 -17.91 -9.78 7.11
CA ILE A 47 -16.86 -9.12 7.93
C ILE A 47 -17.01 -9.50 9.40
N ASP A 48 -18.23 -9.46 9.94
CA ASP A 48 -18.51 -9.80 11.33
C ASP A 48 -18.13 -11.27 11.62
N ASP A 49 -18.50 -12.20 10.74
CA ASP A 49 -18.13 -13.61 10.82
C ASP A 49 -16.61 -13.80 10.79
N ALA A 50 -15.91 -13.09 9.90
CA ALA A 50 -14.45 -13.17 9.80
C ALA A 50 -13.77 -12.60 11.05
N VAL A 51 -14.26 -11.49 11.61
CA VAL A 51 -13.75 -10.91 12.86
C VAL A 51 -13.99 -11.87 14.02
N MET A 52 -15.19 -12.45 14.14
CA MET A 52 -15.51 -13.42 15.17
C MET A 52 -14.60 -14.65 15.09
N TYR A 53 -14.41 -15.21 13.89
CA TYR A 53 -13.49 -16.31 13.67
C TYR A 53 -12.08 -15.92 14.10
N LEU A 54 -11.57 -14.78 13.63
CA LEU A 54 -10.23 -14.30 13.95
C LEU A 54 -10.02 -14.20 15.46
N ARG A 55 -10.93 -13.54 16.17
CA ARG A 55 -10.91 -13.41 17.64
C ARG A 55 -10.88 -14.76 18.35
N GLY A 56 -11.64 -15.75 17.85
CA GLY A 56 -11.63 -17.11 18.39
C GLY A 56 -10.31 -17.88 18.18
N ARG A 57 -9.41 -17.39 17.31
CA ARG A 57 -8.11 -18.00 17.04
C ARG A 57 -6.96 -17.39 17.85
N GLN A 58 -7.20 -16.33 18.62
CA GLN A 58 -6.17 -15.70 19.43
C GLN A 58 -5.76 -16.57 20.62
N GLY A 59 -4.45 -16.76 20.80
CA GLY A 59 -3.87 -17.36 21.99
C GLY A 59 -4.07 -16.49 23.23
N LYS A 60 -3.92 -17.09 24.43
CA LYS A 60 -4.07 -16.35 25.71
C LYS A 60 -3.08 -15.19 25.86
N ASP A 61 -1.93 -15.32 25.21
CA ASP A 61 -0.80 -14.39 25.15
C ASP A 61 -0.95 -13.31 24.06
N GLY A 62 -2.01 -13.36 23.25
CA GLY A 62 -2.25 -12.40 22.17
C GLY A 62 -1.73 -12.84 20.79
N TYR A 63 -1.01 -13.97 20.72
CA TYR A 63 -0.46 -14.52 19.48
C TYR A 63 -1.56 -15.08 18.57
N PHE A 64 -1.37 -14.96 17.25
CA PHE A 64 -2.19 -15.66 16.26
C PHE A 64 -1.33 -16.66 15.48
N ALA A 65 -1.63 -17.94 15.63
CA ALA A 65 -0.92 -19.04 15.00
C ALA A 65 -1.27 -19.21 13.50
N PHE A 66 -0.99 -18.17 12.71
CA PHE A 66 -1.09 -18.19 11.25
C PHE A 66 0.30 -18.02 10.63
N GLY A 67 0.82 -19.09 10.04
CA GLY A 67 2.16 -19.10 9.45
C GLY A 67 3.28 -19.10 10.50
N SER A 68 4.47 -18.67 10.10
CA SER A 68 5.65 -18.59 10.95
C SER A 68 5.96 -17.14 11.37
N GLY A 69 6.46 -16.97 12.60
CA GLY A 69 6.85 -15.66 13.15
C GLY A 69 5.69 -14.72 13.44
N GLY A 70 5.96 -13.41 13.50
CA GLY A 70 4.98 -12.38 13.86
C GLY A 70 3.98 -11.97 12.76
N GLY A 71 4.07 -12.55 11.56
CA GLY A 71 3.25 -12.13 10.41
C GLY A 71 1.75 -12.35 10.60
N GLY A 72 1.37 -13.51 11.14
CA GLY A 72 -0.03 -13.84 11.45
C GLY A 72 -0.65 -12.87 12.46
N THR A 73 0.06 -12.60 13.55
CA THR A 73 -0.37 -11.62 14.57
C THR A 73 -0.47 -10.20 14.00
N ALA A 74 0.50 -9.79 13.16
CA ALA A 74 0.49 -8.45 12.56
C ALA A 74 -0.71 -8.26 11.62
N LEU A 75 -1.02 -9.24 10.77
CA LEU A 75 -2.20 -9.20 9.91
C LEU A 75 -3.49 -9.20 10.74
N ALA A 76 -3.58 -10.06 11.74
CA ALA A 76 -4.75 -10.13 12.61
C ALA A 76 -5.02 -8.79 13.32
N ALA A 77 -3.99 -8.18 13.91
CA ALA A 77 -4.09 -6.87 14.55
C ALA A 77 -4.50 -5.77 13.56
N LEU A 78 -3.92 -5.77 12.35
CA LEU A 78 -4.28 -4.82 11.30
C LEU A 78 -5.74 -4.97 10.87
N THR A 79 -6.22 -6.21 10.72
CA THR A 79 -7.62 -6.50 10.41
C THR A 79 -8.54 -5.96 11.51
N LEU A 80 -8.25 -6.26 12.78
CA LEU A 80 -9.06 -5.76 13.90
C LEU A 80 -9.15 -4.23 13.89
N LEU A 81 -8.01 -3.54 13.74
CA LEU A 81 -7.95 -2.07 13.63
C LEU A 81 -8.75 -1.54 12.43
N ALA A 82 -8.60 -2.16 11.26
CA ALA A 82 -9.31 -1.77 10.04
C ALA A 82 -10.83 -1.99 10.15
N THR A 83 -11.26 -2.99 10.91
CA THR A 83 -12.68 -3.25 11.22
C THR A 83 -13.22 -2.40 12.38
N GLY A 84 -12.42 -1.47 12.90
CA GLY A 84 -12.88 -0.47 13.86
C GLY A 84 -12.59 -0.78 15.32
N ALA A 85 -11.84 -1.85 15.64
CA ALA A 85 -11.37 -2.09 17.00
C ALA A 85 -10.56 -0.89 17.53
N ASP A 86 -10.63 -0.65 18.83
CA ASP A 86 -9.98 0.49 19.48
C ASP A 86 -8.92 -0.01 20.49
N PRO A 87 -7.64 0.39 20.37
CA PRO A 87 -6.60 -0.04 21.30
C PRO A 87 -6.90 0.25 22.78
N ALA A 88 -7.72 1.27 23.08
CA ALA A 88 -8.03 1.69 24.44
C ALA A 88 -9.11 0.82 25.11
N SER A 89 -10.01 0.20 24.33
CA SER A 89 -11.16 -0.54 24.86
C SER A 89 -11.20 -2.01 24.44
N ASP A 90 -10.42 -2.42 23.45
CA ASP A 90 -10.38 -3.80 22.97
C ASP A 90 -9.20 -4.58 23.58
N GLU A 91 -9.51 -5.40 24.58
CA GLU A 91 -8.52 -6.20 25.31
C GLU A 91 -7.77 -7.21 24.41
N GLN A 92 -8.43 -7.81 23.43
CA GLN A 92 -7.79 -8.76 22.52
C GLN A 92 -6.81 -8.06 21.59
N LEU A 93 -7.20 -6.90 21.03
CA LEU A 93 -6.30 -6.07 20.26
C LEU A 93 -5.09 -5.64 21.11
N ARG A 94 -5.31 -5.18 22.35
CA ARG A 94 -4.24 -4.76 23.25
C ARG A 94 -3.22 -5.88 23.50
N LYS A 95 -3.67 -7.13 23.70
CA LYS A 95 -2.78 -8.29 23.81
C LYS A 95 -1.99 -8.56 22.54
N ALA A 96 -2.61 -8.45 21.36
CA ALA A 96 -1.92 -8.61 20.09
C ALA A 96 -0.84 -7.54 19.89
N LEU A 97 -1.15 -6.28 20.23
CA LEU A 97 -0.20 -5.16 20.17
C LEU A 97 0.95 -5.38 21.15
N GLN A 98 0.67 -5.81 22.39
CA GLN A 98 1.70 -6.13 23.36
C GLN A 98 2.63 -7.25 22.85
N TRP A 99 2.05 -8.35 22.35
CA TRP A 99 2.82 -9.45 21.77
C TRP A 99 3.73 -8.95 20.63
N LEU A 100 3.20 -8.11 19.74
CA LEU A 100 3.97 -7.54 18.63
C LEU A 100 5.09 -6.59 19.09
N ALA A 101 4.91 -5.87 20.20
CA ALA A 101 5.94 -5.00 20.76
C ALA A 101 7.09 -5.81 21.39
N ASP A 102 6.77 -6.95 22.00
CA ASP A 102 7.74 -7.81 22.69
C ASP A 102 8.57 -8.69 21.74
N HIS A 103 8.07 -8.94 20.53
CA HIS A 103 8.74 -9.78 19.54
C HIS A 103 9.54 -8.96 18.53
N ASP A 104 10.75 -9.39 18.19
CA ASP A 104 11.62 -8.69 17.24
C ASP A 104 11.92 -9.55 16.01
N ASP A 105 11.07 -9.45 14.99
CA ASP A 105 11.21 -10.27 13.78
C ASP A 105 12.29 -9.73 12.83
N ASN A 106 13.20 -10.59 12.38
CA ASN A 106 14.13 -10.30 11.28
C ASN A 106 13.47 -10.60 9.92
N ASN A 107 12.29 -10.02 9.67
CA ASN A 107 11.52 -10.29 8.46
C ASN A 107 10.84 -9.03 7.88
N THR A 108 11.11 -8.69 6.63
CA THR A 108 10.56 -7.51 5.94
C THR A 108 9.04 -7.52 5.86
N TYR A 109 8.39 -8.67 5.63
CA TYR A 109 6.93 -8.74 5.62
C TYR A 109 6.36 -8.36 6.97
N VAL A 110 6.90 -8.96 8.03
CA VAL A 110 6.42 -8.73 9.39
C VAL A 110 6.62 -7.26 9.76
N ARG A 111 7.80 -6.71 9.49
CA ARG A 111 8.12 -5.30 9.77
C ARG A 111 7.25 -4.33 8.97
N GLY A 112 7.03 -4.61 7.69
CA GLY A 112 6.19 -3.78 6.82
C GLY A 112 4.73 -3.75 7.27
N ILE A 113 4.17 -4.92 7.60
CA ILE A 113 2.79 -5.02 8.10
C ILE A 113 2.68 -4.41 9.50
N ARG A 114 3.63 -4.69 10.39
CA ARG A 114 3.63 -4.19 11.77
C ARG A 114 3.77 -2.66 11.83
N ALA A 115 4.54 -2.04 10.95
CA ALA A 115 4.55 -0.58 10.80
C ALA A 115 3.14 -0.02 10.46
N ASN A 116 2.38 -0.70 9.60
CA ASN A 116 0.99 -0.31 9.31
C ASN A 116 0.06 -0.52 10.52
N VAL A 117 0.27 -1.57 11.33
CA VAL A 117 -0.46 -1.78 12.59
C VAL A 117 -0.27 -0.58 13.52
N TRP A 118 0.97 -0.15 13.75
CA TRP A 118 1.24 1.00 14.61
C TRP A 118 0.66 2.29 14.06
N GLU A 119 0.77 2.55 12.76
CA GLU A 119 0.19 3.72 12.13
C GLU A 119 -1.34 3.75 12.31
N TYR A 120 -2.04 2.63 12.09
CA TYR A 120 -3.48 2.53 12.31
C TYR A 120 -3.86 2.74 13.77
N ALA A 121 -3.13 2.12 14.71
CA ALA A 121 -3.38 2.28 16.14
C ALA A 121 -3.21 3.75 16.58
N LEU A 122 -2.18 4.42 16.07
CA LEU A 122 -1.90 5.83 16.35
C LEU A 122 -2.94 6.80 15.76
N ARG A 123 -3.77 6.40 14.79
CA ARG A 123 -4.91 7.24 14.36
C ARG A 123 -5.94 7.41 15.49
N LYS A 124 -6.04 6.43 16.39
CA LYS A 124 -6.94 6.45 17.55
C LYS A 124 -6.22 6.86 18.84
N ALA A 125 -4.95 6.51 18.97
CA ALA A 125 -4.11 6.78 20.14
C ALA A 125 -2.94 7.72 19.77
N SER A 126 -3.25 8.90 19.21
CA SER A 126 -2.24 9.77 18.58
C SER A 126 -1.11 10.22 19.50
N TYR A 127 -1.31 10.30 20.81
CA TYR A 127 -0.27 10.70 21.77
C TYR A 127 0.47 9.52 22.41
N ASP A 128 0.21 8.28 22.01
CA ASP A 128 0.88 7.11 22.56
C ASP A 128 2.36 7.06 22.13
N LYS A 129 3.24 7.39 23.07
CA LYS A 129 4.69 7.41 22.84
C LYS A 129 5.26 6.01 22.62
N SER A 130 4.66 4.98 23.21
CA SER A 130 5.14 3.60 23.09
C SER A 130 4.90 3.07 21.68
N MET A 131 3.70 3.29 21.13
CA MET A 131 3.36 2.89 19.76
C MET A 131 4.18 3.68 18.72
N ARG A 132 4.41 4.99 18.96
CA ARG A 132 5.32 5.79 18.13
C ARG A 132 6.75 5.25 18.14
N ALA A 133 7.25 4.83 19.30
CA ALA A 133 8.57 4.23 19.41
C ALA A 133 8.66 2.90 18.66
N MET A 134 7.61 2.06 18.71
CA MET A 134 7.57 0.81 17.94
C MET A 134 7.50 1.06 16.42
N LEU A 135 6.71 2.03 15.97
CA LEU A 135 6.71 2.45 14.57
C LEU A 135 8.09 2.92 14.10
N LYS A 136 8.77 3.74 14.92
CA LYS A 136 10.15 4.18 14.63
C LYS A 136 11.11 2.99 14.57
N LYS A 137 11.01 2.04 15.49
CA LYS A 137 11.84 0.82 15.51
C LYS A 137 11.72 0.04 14.20
N ASP A 138 10.50 -0.13 13.69
CA ASP A 138 10.27 -0.82 12.42
C ASP A 138 10.76 -0.03 11.21
N PHE A 139 10.57 1.29 11.22
CA PHE A 139 11.11 2.19 10.20
C PHE A 139 12.64 2.13 10.13
N ASP A 140 13.33 2.27 11.27
CA ASP A 140 14.79 2.22 11.34
C ASP A 140 15.31 0.86 10.86
N TRP A 141 14.63 -0.23 11.24
CA TRP A 141 14.96 -1.57 10.77
C TRP A 141 14.81 -1.68 9.26
N LEU A 142 13.71 -1.19 8.69
CA LEU A 142 13.44 -1.24 7.24
C LEU A 142 14.46 -0.44 6.45
N LEU A 143 14.84 0.76 6.91
CA LEU A 143 15.91 1.54 6.28
C LEU A 143 17.25 0.81 6.33
N LYS A 144 17.60 0.22 7.48
CA LYS A 144 18.81 -0.57 7.63
C LYS A 144 18.79 -1.82 6.74
N ALA A 145 17.64 -2.47 6.62
CA ALA A 145 17.45 -3.63 5.76
C ALA A 145 17.50 -3.26 4.27
N LEU A 146 17.15 -2.04 3.87
CA LEU A 146 17.38 -1.56 2.52
C LEU A 146 18.89 -1.36 2.28
N GLY A 147 19.55 -0.58 3.14
CA GLY A 147 20.95 -0.19 2.95
C GLY A 147 21.13 0.55 1.63
N ASP A 148 22.12 0.13 0.84
CA ASP A 148 22.42 0.70 -0.49
C ASP A 148 21.71 -0.04 -1.64
N ARG A 149 20.77 -0.93 -1.33
CA ARG A 149 20.05 -1.72 -2.35
C ARG A 149 18.87 -0.95 -2.94
N GLU A 150 18.41 -1.44 -4.09
CA GLU A 150 17.21 -0.94 -4.78
C GLU A 150 15.90 -1.45 -4.16
N GLY A 151 15.94 -2.55 -3.41
CA GLY A 151 14.76 -3.18 -2.83
C GLY A 151 15.07 -4.06 -1.62
N TRP A 152 14.01 -4.66 -1.07
CA TRP A 152 14.11 -5.55 0.08
C TRP A 152 14.05 -7.02 -0.32
N ARG A 153 14.51 -7.85 0.61
CA ARG A 153 14.27 -9.30 0.66
C ARG A 153 13.72 -9.67 2.03
N TYR A 154 13.47 -10.95 2.27
CA TYR A 154 12.92 -11.43 3.54
C TYR A 154 13.70 -10.97 4.77
N THR A 155 15.03 -10.99 4.78
CA THR A 155 15.83 -10.70 5.98
C THR A 155 16.84 -9.60 5.74
N MET A 156 17.37 -8.99 6.81
CA MET A 156 18.38 -7.93 6.71
C MET A 156 19.67 -8.41 6.02
N GLN A 157 20.05 -9.67 6.23
CA GLN A 157 21.30 -10.28 5.73
C GLN A 157 21.20 -10.80 4.30
N SER A 158 20.03 -10.76 3.68
CA SER A 158 19.86 -11.16 2.29
C SER A 158 20.78 -10.34 1.38
N ARG A 159 21.14 -10.86 0.20
CA ARG A 159 22.06 -10.19 -0.74
C ARG A 159 21.39 -9.72 -2.03
N ASP A 160 20.17 -10.18 -2.28
CA ASP A 160 19.30 -9.88 -3.40
C ASP A 160 18.08 -9.08 -2.93
N TRP A 161 17.13 -8.85 -3.84
CA TRP A 161 15.82 -8.26 -3.57
C TRP A 161 14.74 -8.91 -4.44
N ASP A 162 13.47 -8.77 -4.05
CA ASP A 162 12.34 -9.09 -4.92
C ASP A 162 11.21 -8.07 -4.82
N ASN A 163 10.33 -8.08 -5.82
CA ASN A 163 9.22 -7.15 -5.94
C ASN A 163 8.26 -7.23 -4.74
N SER A 164 7.99 -8.43 -4.23
CA SER A 164 7.02 -8.62 -3.16
C SER A 164 7.52 -8.09 -1.82
N CYS A 165 8.73 -8.44 -1.40
CA CYS A 165 9.39 -7.87 -0.23
C CYS A 165 9.53 -6.35 -0.36
N THR A 166 9.87 -5.86 -1.56
CA THR A 166 10.00 -4.43 -1.82
C THR A 166 8.68 -3.69 -1.64
N GLN A 167 7.56 -4.24 -2.10
CA GLN A 167 6.24 -3.67 -1.86
C GLN A 167 5.93 -3.54 -0.35
N TYR A 168 6.18 -4.58 0.44
CA TYR A 168 5.96 -4.53 1.89
C TYR A 168 6.91 -3.57 2.60
N GLY A 169 8.17 -3.49 2.15
CA GLY A 169 9.14 -2.52 2.65
C GLY A 169 8.68 -1.08 2.41
N VAL A 170 8.26 -0.77 1.19
CA VAL A 170 7.70 0.56 0.84
C VAL A 170 6.46 0.88 1.66
N LEU A 171 5.52 -0.06 1.82
CA LEU A 171 4.32 0.14 2.65
C LEU A 171 4.66 0.43 4.12
N GLY A 172 5.69 -0.21 4.67
CA GLY A 172 6.14 0.07 6.04
C GLY A 172 6.76 1.45 6.19
N ILE A 173 7.62 1.85 5.25
CA ILE A 173 8.21 3.20 5.23
C ILE A 173 7.12 4.28 5.07
N TRP A 174 6.14 4.04 4.19
CA TRP A 174 5.00 4.93 3.98
C TRP A 174 4.17 5.11 5.25
N ALA A 175 3.89 4.02 5.99
CA ALA A 175 3.17 4.08 7.26
C ALA A 175 3.90 4.97 8.28
N ALA A 176 5.23 4.84 8.39
CA ALA A 176 6.02 5.70 9.26
C ALA A 176 5.97 7.18 8.82
N ALA A 177 6.07 7.45 7.51
CA ALA A 177 6.01 8.79 6.95
C ALA A 177 4.68 9.50 7.28
N ARG A 178 3.55 8.79 7.28
CA ARG A 178 2.24 9.36 7.66
C ARG A 178 2.14 9.80 9.11
N ASN A 179 2.88 9.15 10.01
CA ASN A 179 2.90 9.49 11.43
C ASN A 179 3.99 10.50 11.79
N SER A 180 4.83 10.85 10.82
CA SER A 180 6.00 11.70 10.99
C SER A 180 5.61 13.18 11.07
N THR A 181 5.57 13.74 12.29
CA THR A 181 5.57 15.20 12.49
C THR A 181 7.00 15.73 12.27
N SER A 182 7.37 16.04 11.03
CA SER A 182 8.62 16.71 10.56
C SER A 182 10.00 16.15 10.98
N ALA A 183 10.14 15.46 12.11
CA ALA A 183 11.39 14.96 12.68
C ALA A 183 11.79 13.55 12.22
N LEU A 184 10.83 12.78 11.69
CA LEU A 184 11.09 11.45 11.10
C LEU A 184 11.33 11.53 9.58
N ALA A 185 10.92 12.64 8.94
CA ALA A 185 11.04 12.87 7.50
C ALA A 185 12.42 13.42 7.06
N THR A 186 13.34 13.65 7.98
CA THR A 186 14.63 14.31 7.70
C THR A 186 15.68 13.37 7.08
N SER A 187 15.39 12.08 6.91
CA SER A 187 16.27 11.18 6.16
C SER A 187 16.05 11.38 4.65
N THR A 188 17.11 11.81 3.95
CA THR A 188 17.13 12.02 2.48
C THR A 188 16.71 10.77 1.69
N GLN A 189 16.79 9.59 2.31
CA GLN A 189 16.43 8.31 1.72
C GLN A 189 14.91 8.08 1.64
N SER A 190 14.14 8.55 2.61
CA SER A 190 12.66 8.45 2.61
C SER A 190 12.03 9.27 1.47
N ALA A 191 12.56 10.48 1.21
CA ALA A 191 12.10 11.33 0.12
C ALA A 191 12.44 10.77 -1.26
N ARG A 192 13.58 10.08 -1.41
CA ARG A 192 13.95 9.41 -2.66
C ARG A 192 13.05 8.23 -2.97
N ILE A 193 12.72 7.40 -1.97
CA ILE A 193 11.88 6.20 -2.15
C ILE A 193 10.43 6.57 -2.50
N CYS A 194 9.83 7.54 -1.79
CA CYS A 194 8.49 8.02 -2.14
C CYS A 194 8.46 8.73 -3.51
N GLY A 195 9.49 9.52 -3.82
CA GLY A 195 9.56 10.25 -5.09
C GLY A 195 9.98 9.39 -6.29
N SER A 196 10.57 8.21 -6.10
CA SER A 196 10.92 7.28 -7.18
C SER A 196 9.76 6.33 -7.51
N SER A 197 8.99 5.90 -6.50
CA SER A 197 7.81 5.05 -6.73
C SER A 197 6.73 5.75 -7.56
N GLU A 198 6.54 7.06 -7.41
CA GLU A 198 5.58 7.82 -8.22
C GLU A 198 6.05 8.04 -9.66
N ARG A 199 7.37 8.11 -9.90
CA ARG A 199 7.93 8.32 -11.25
C ARG A 199 8.09 7.03 -12.05
N SER A 200 8.34 5.90 -11.38
CA SER A 200 8.52 4.62 -12.07
C SER A 200 7.21 4.04 -12.63
N CYS A 201 6.05 4.46 -12.13
CA CYS A 201 4.74 3.98 -12.63
C CYS A 201 4.08 4.92 -13.65
N ALA A 202 4.74 6.03 -14.03
CA ALA A 202 4.17 7.04 -14.91
C ALA A 202 4.37 6.75 -16.42
N GLN A 203 4.99 5.62 -16.80
CA GLN A 203 5.10 5.19 -18.20
C GLN A 203 3.97 4.18 -18.52
N PRO A 204 3.03 4.50 -19.43
CA PRO A 204 1.85 3.66 -19.69
C PRO A 204 2.17 2.24 -20.19
N SER A 205 3.38 1.99 -20.70
CA SER A 205 3.77 0.70 -21.29
C SER A 205 4.38 -0.31 -20.30
N GLU A 206 4.74 0.10 -19.09
CA GLU A 206 5.41 -0.78 -18.11
C GLU A 206 4.49 -1.35 -17.03
N CYS A 207 3.21 -0.96 -17.00
CA CYS A 207 2.20 -1.49 -16.07
C CYS A 207 1.66 -2.89 -16.42
N SER A 208 2.34 -3.65 -17.29
CA SER A 208 2.03 -5.06 -17.52
C SER A 208 3.08 -5.94 -16.87
N PHE A 209 2.63 -6.85 -16.00
CA PHE A 209 3.41 -7.98 -15.49
C PHE A 209 4.07 -8.69 -16.68
N GLN A 210 5.38 -8.53 -16.86
CA GLN A 210 6.08 -9.38 -17.82
C GLN A 210 6.25 -10.77 -17.20
N PRO A 211 5.72 -11.84 -17.84
CA PRO A 211 6.05 -13.20 -17.42
C PRO A 211 7.54 -13.46 -17.68
N TYR A 212 8.19 -14.03 -16.67
CA TYR A 212 9.59 -14.45 -16.66
C TYR A 212 9.93 -15.30 -17.91
N SER A 213 10.45 -14.68 -18.97
CA SER A 213 11.05 -15.40 -20.09
C SER A 213 11.97 -14.50 -20.90
N ARG A 214 13.24 -14.42 -20.46
CA ARG A 214 14.46 -14.53 -21.26
C ARG A 214 15.64 -13.95 -20.48
N LEU A 215 16.28 -14.81 -19.68
CA LEU A 215 17.70 -14.63 -19.37
C LEU A 215 18.46 -15.30 -20.51
N THR A 216 19.07 -14.52 -21.40
CA THR A 216 20.22 -15.02 -22.18
C THR A 216 21.50 -14.63 -21.45
N PRO A 217 22.52 -15.50 -21.45
CA PRO A 217 23.78 -15.22 -20.76
C PRO A 217 24.61 -14.22 -21.57
N VAL A 218 25.26 -13.30 -20.86
CA VAL A 218 26.25 -12.36 -21.40
C VAL A 218 27.65 -12.98 -21.24
N PRO A 219 28.53 -12.96 -22.26
CA PRO A 219 29.96 -12.90 -22.03
C PRO A 219 30.42 -11.48 -21.69
#